data_AF-A0A1G8TVC2-F1
#
_entry.id   AF-A0A1G8TVC2-F1
#
_cell.length_a   1.000
_cell.length_b   1.000
_cell.length_c   1.000
_cell.angle_alpha   90.00
_cell.angle_beta   90.00
_cell.angle_gamma   90.00
#
_symmetry.space_group_name_H-M   'P 1'
#
loop_
_entity.id
_entity.type
_entity.pdbx_description
1 polymer ?
#
loop_
_entity_poly.entity_id
_entity_poly.type
_entity_poly.pdbx_seq_one_letter_code
_entity_poly.pdbx_strand_id
1 'polypeptide(L)' 'MNRPSPAGLLVALAFGIVFVVEGRTVLGMLGFELPLSVYFPVAGLLLVAMFVGLLLLPKTNSKQVAGT' A
#
# COMPACT_ATOMS: atom_id res chain seq x y z
N MET A 1 1.70 15.95 -3.35
CA MET A 1 0.34 15.46 -3.10
C MET A 1 -0.09 15.95 -1.73
N ASN A 2 -1.35 16.35 -1.57
CA ASN A 2 -1.92 16.57 -0.24
C ASN A 2 -1.84 15.25 0.54
N ARG A 3 -1.54 15.31 1.84
CA ARG A 3 -1.56 14.10 2.69
C ARG A 3 -2.91 13.41 2.52
N PRO A 4 -2.95 12.08 2.44
CA PRO A 4 -4.21 11.35 2.29
C PRO A 4 -5.13 11.68 3.47
N SER A 5 -6.39 11.98 3.16
CA SER A 5 -7.42 12.16 4.18
C SER A 5 -7.63 10.85 4.94
N PRO A 6 -8.27 10.87 6.13
CA PRO A 6 -8.65 9.64 6.82
C PRO A 6 -9.42 8.66 5.92
N ALA A 7 -10.32 9.19 5.07
CA ALA A 7 -11.02 8.39 4.06
C ALA A 7 -10.06 7.80 3.02
N GLY A 8 -9.10 8.58 2.52
CA GLY A 8 -8.09 8.09 1.58
C GLY A 8 -7.18 7.01 2.16
N LEU A 9 -6.85 7.10 3.46
CA LEU A 9 -6.11 6.07 4.18
C LEU A 9 -6.91 4.76 4.31
N LEU A 10 -8.21 4.85 4.62
CA LEU A 10 -9.08 3.66 4.68
C LEU A 10 -9.20 2.98 3.31
N VAL A 11 -9.30 3.75 2.23
CA VAL A 11 -9.29 3.22 0.88
C VAL A 11 -7.96 2.52 0.58
N ALA A 12 -6.83 3.15 0.88
CA ALA A 12 -5.51 2.53 0.70
C ALA A 12 -5.35 1.23 1.49
N LEU A 13 -5.86 1.18 2.72
CA LEU A 13 -5.86 -0.02 3.55
C LEU A 13 -6.69 -1.15 2.91
N ALA A 14 -7.90 -0.84 2.45
CA ALA A 14 -8.78 -1.80 1.81
C ALA A 14 -8.12 -2.44 0.57
N PHE A 15 -7.52 -1.63 -0.30
CA PHE A 15 -6.77 -2.14 -1.45
C PHE A 15 -5.50 -2.90 -1.04
N GLY A 16 -4.80 -2.46 0.00
CA GLY A 16 -3.65 -3.17 0.54
C GLY A 16 -4.01 -4.59 0.98
N ILE A 17 -5.15 -4.76 1.66
CA ILE A 17 -5.63 -6.09 2.09
C ILE A 17 -5.92 -6.98 0.89
N VAL A 18 -6.64 -6.45 -0.11
CA VAL A 18 -6.91 -7.19 -1.36
C VAL A 18 -5.60 -7.60 -2.03
N PHE A 19 -4.64 -6.68 -2.13
CA PHE A 19 -3.31 -6.97 -2.69
C PHE A 19 -2.58 -8.08 -1.92
N VAL A 20 -2.66 -8.11 -0.59
CA VAL A 20 -2.07 -9.20 0.23
C VAL A 20 -2.77 -10.53 -0.02
N VAL A 21 -4.09 -10.56 -0.21
CA VAL A 21 -4.80 -11.82 -0.47
C VAL A 21 -4.47 -12.34 -1.88
N GLU A 22 -4.62 -11.48 -2.88
CA GLU A 22 -4.40 -11.84 -4.28
C GLU A 22 -2.92 -12.07 -4.61
N GLY A 23 -2.02 -11.36 -3.92
CA GLY A 23 -0.58 -11.51 -4.09
C GLY A 23 -0.13 -12.95 -3.85
N ARG A 24 -0.73 -13.66 -2.88
CA ARG A 24 -0.42 -15.08 -2.65
C ARG A 24 -0.87 -15.95 -3.83
N THR A 25 -2.07 -15.68 -4.35
CA THR A 25 -2.61 -16.38 -5.52
C THR A 25 -1.72 -16.19 -6.74
N VAL A 26 -1.30 -14.95 -7.00
CA VAL A 26 -0.38 -14.63 -8.10
C VAL A 26 0.99 -15.29 -7.91
N LEU A 27 1.54 -15.27 -6.70
CA LEU A 27 2.81 -15.96 -6.42
C LEU A 27 2.69 -17.48 -6.64
N GLY A 28 1.57 -18.08 -6.27
CA GLY A 28 1.27 -19.48 -6.59
C GLY A 28 1.22 -19.76 -8.09
N MET A 29 0.61 -18.87 -8.89
CA MET A 29 0.61 -18.97 -10.36
C MET A 29 2.01 -18.86 -10.96
N LEU A 30 2.90 -18.12 -10.32
CA LEU A 30 4.31 -18.01 -10.70
C LEU A 30 5.18 -19.18 -10.19
N GLY A 31 4.58 -20.16 -9.50
CA GLY A 31 5.27 -21.33 -8.96
C GLY A 31 5.91 -21.13 -7.58
N PHE A 32 5.67 -20.00 -6.92
CA PHE A 32 6.16 -19.71 -5.57
C PHE A 32 5.11 -20.08 -4.52
N GLU A 33 5.26 -21.25 -3.91
CA GLU A 33 4.45 -21.64 -2.75
C GLU A 33 5.11 -21.18 -1.45
N LEU A 34 4.64 -20.05 -0.93
CA LEU A 34 5.04 -19.57 0.39
C LEU A 34 4.14 -20.18 1.49
N PRO A 35 4.73 -20.75 2.55
CA PRO A 35 3.99 -21.16 3.74
C PRO A 35 3.21 -19.99 4.31
N LEU A 36 1.98 -20.21 4.75
CA LEU A 36 1.13 -19.16 5.34
C LEU A 36 1.79 -18.50 6.56
N SER A 37 2.54 -19.28 7.35
CA SER A 37 3.31 -18.81 8.51
C SER A 37 4.40 -17.80 8.17
N VAL A 38 4.89 -17.78 6.93
CA VAL A 38 5.90 -16.82 6.45
C VAL A 38 5.25 -15.70 5.66
N TYR A 39 4.27 -16.04 4.81
CA TYR A 39 3.61 -15.08 3.93
C TYR A 39 2.91 -13.96 4.68
N PHE A 40 2.04 -14.30 5.64
CA PHE A 40 1.21 -13.30 6.32
C PHE A 40 2.01 -12.31 7.17
N PRO A 41 3.03 -12.71 7.96
CA PRO A 41 3.86 -11.76 8.67
C PRO A 41 4.59 -10.78 7.73
N VAL A 42 5.16 -11.27 6.63
CA VAL A 42 5.87 -10.44 5.65
C VAL A 42 4.91 -9.47 4.97
N ALA A 43 3.76 -9.97 4.52
CA ALA A 43 2.74 -9.15 3.88
C ALA A 43 2.16 -8.10 4.83
N GLY A 44 1.95 -8.45 6.10
CA GLY A 44 1.53 -7.51 7.14
C GLY A 44 2.53 -6.39 7.38
N LEU A 45 3.83 -6.72 7.44
CA LEU A 45 4.90 -5.71 7.57
C LEU A 45 4.95 -4.77 6.36
N LEU A 46 4.80 -5.28 5.14
CA LEU A 46 4.72 -4.46 3.93
C LEU A 46 3.51 -3.51 3.97
N LEU A 47 2.36 -4.00 4.43
CA LEU A 47 1.15 -3.19 4.54
C LEU A 47 1.29 -2.07 5.59
N VAL A 48 1.91 -2.36 6.73
CA VAL A 48 2.26 -1.36 7.75
C VAL A 48 3.26 -0.34 7.20
N ALA A 49 4.32 -0.79 6.52
CA ALA A 49 5.33 0.09 5.93
C ALA A 49 4.72 1.02 4.87
N MET A 50 3.81 0.51 4.03
CA MET A 50 3.05 1.32 3.08
C MET A 50 2.23 2.41 3.79
N PHE A 51 1.54 2.02 4.87
CA PHE A 51 0.71 2.96 5.63
C PHE A 51 1.54 4.04 6.33
N VAL A 52 2.65 3.66 6.95
CA VAL A 52 3.62 4.59 7.54
C VAL A 52 4.21 5.51 6.47
N GLY A 53 4.57 4.96 5.30
CA GLY A 53 5.06 5.74 4.16
C GLY A 53 4.05 6.79 3.69
N LEU A 54 2.77 6.43 3.58
CA LEU A 54 1.68 7.35 3.23
C LEU A 54 1.51 8.49 4.26
N LEU A 55 1.71 8.20 5.55
CA LEU A 55 1.64 9.20 6.62
C LEU A 55 2.86 10.14 6.63
N LEU A 56 4.04 9.61 6.31
CA LEU A 56 5.30 10.36 6.30
C LEU A 56 5.55 11.09 4.98
N LEU A 57 4.72 10.88 3.95
CA LEU A 57 4.89 11.51 2.64
C LEU A 57 4.90 13.05 2.75
N PRO A 58 5.96 13.74 2.28
CA PRO A 58 6.05 15.19 2.36
C PRO A 58 4.98 15.85 1.49
N LYS A 59 4.43 16.96 1.99
CA LYS A 59 3.42 17.75 1.29
C LYS A 59 4.11 18.42 0.09
N THR A 60 3.84 17.95 -1.13
CA THR A 60 4.24 18.71 -2.32
C THR A 60 3.39 19.98 -2.35
N ASN A 61 4.03 21.14 -2.31
CA ASN A 61 3.38 22.42 -2.54
C ASN A 61 3.12 22.54 -4.04
N SER A 62 1.91 22.19 -4.49
CA SER A 62 1.44 22.50 -5.83
C SER A 62 1.23 24.02 -5.95
N LYS A 63 2.31 24.79 -6.05
CA LYS A 63 2.30 26.18 -6.54
C LYS A 63 3.13 26.24 -7.81
N GLN A 64 2.53 25.85 -8.94
CA GLN A 64 2.85 26.33 -10.29
C GLN A 64 2.07 25.48 -11.29
N VAL A 65 0.82 25.85 -11.58
CA VAL A 65 0.29 26.00 -12.96
C VAL A 65 -0.98 26.87 -12.80
N ALA A 66 -0.77 28.14 -12.46
CA ALA A 66 -1.76 29.19 -12.62
C ALA A 66 -1.02 30.32 -13.31
N GLY A 67 -0.87 30.20 -14.63
CA GLY A 67 -0.07 31.13 -15.41
C GLY A 67 0.27 30.60 -16.80
N THR A 68 -0.76 30.36 -17.61
CA THR A 68 -0.81 30.67 -19.06
C THR A 68 -2.27 30.69 -19.46
#